data_AF-A0A359FP04-F1
#
_entry.id   AF-A0A359FP04-F1
#
_cell.length_a   1.000
_cell.length_b   1.000
_cell.length_c   1.000
_cell.angle_alpha   90.00
_cell.angle_beta   90.00
_cell.angle_gamma   90.00
#
_symmetry.space_group_name_H-M   'P 1'
#
loop_
_entity.id
_entity.type
_entity.pdbx_description
1 polymer ?
#
loop_
_entity_poly.entity_id
_entity_poly.type
_entity_poly.pdbx_seq_one_letter_code
_entity_poly.pdbx_strand_id
1 'polypeptide(L)'
;MKTSIRNKNFTLGMVLFLIIILFLSVFSVFYLTKLSKKTAAILKENHYSVVYARDMAEQLTIINQKIVNYSLLNTIDTVDIDNEFVLFNKSLLLEKNNITEIGEDTLVSEIELSFMNYRNSVSQVVKSPTEASNLLVLQKGFENLYQQLMLLSLMNEKAIEAKTDDAKVSAKKYSIRMSFIGAFCFLIAYAFTFSLTSYFNDRFFNLYTGIKEVAAGNSREKLYIDGADELAEISLIFNQMAEKLHDQMQNIPPSLKETSENEIILQDVNELRKILLQLKVIEIRANQILSSFDSQTEQ
;
A
#
# COMPACT_ATOMS: atom_id res chain seq x y z
N MET A 1 35.51 -5.67 -13.90
CA MET A 1 34.30 -6.29 -14.46
C MET A 1 33.85 -5.43 -15.62
N LYS A 2 34.21 -5.79 -16.87
CA LYS A 2 33.75 -5.08 -18.07
C LYS A 2 32.24 -5.28 -18.11
N THR A 3 31.46 -4.26 -17.77
CA THR A 3 30.03 -4.28 -18.03
C THR A 3 29.89 -4.33 -19.55
N SER A 4 29.60 -5.54 -20.06
CA SER A 4 29.06 -5.72 -21.41
C SER A 4 27.99 -4.66 -21.63
N ILE A 5 27.90 -4.12 -22.83
CA ILE A 5 27.00 -3.03 -23.25
C ILE A 5 25.58 -3.60 -23.29
N ARG A 6 25.08 -3.96 -22.10
CA ARG A 6 23.82 -4.61 -21.81
C ARG A 6 22.73 -3.59 -22.10
N ASN A 7 22.24 -3.58 -23.35
CA ASN A 7 21.10 -2.83 -23.86
C ASN A 7 20.72 -1.62 -22.98
N LYS A 8 21.48 -0.52 -23.08
CA LYS A 8 21.29 0.69 -22.25
C LYS A 8 19.84 1.16 -22.26
N ASN A 9 19.17 1.06 -23.41
CA ASN A 9 17.79 1.51 -23.60
C ASN A 9 16.76 0.63 -22.86
N PHE A 10 16.94 -0.70 -22.89
CA PHE A 10 16.07 -1.63 -22.15
C PHE A 10 16.26 -1.51 -20.64
N THR A 11 17.53 -1.49 -20.19
CA THR A 11 17.85 -1.34 -18.77
C THR A 11 17.34 -0.01 -18.22
N LEU A 12 17.44 1.08 -19.00
CA LEU A 12 16.88 2.39 -18.65
C LEU A 12 15.36 2.34 -18.47
N GLY A 13 14.65 1.61 -19.32
CA GLY A 13 13.22 1.39 -19.19
C GLY A 13 12.83 0.64 -17.91
N MET A 14 13.49 -0.48 -17.65
CA MET A 14 13.33 -1.24 -16.41
C MET A 14 13.55 -0.37 -15.17
N VAL A 15 14.61 0.42 -15.15
CA VAL A 15 14.92 1.35 -14.04
C VAL A 15 13.84 2.43 -13.92
N LEU A 16 13.36 2.98 -15.04
CA LEU A 16 12.27 3.96 -15.04
C LEU A 16 10.99 3.38 -14.44
N PHE A 17 10.59 2.18 -14.83
CA PHE A 17 9.42 1.49 -14.26
C PHE A 17 9.57 1.25 -12.76
N LEU A 18 10.74 0.80 -12.30
CA LEU A 18 11.03 0.63 -10.88
C LEU A 18 10.91 1.96 -10.11
N ILE A 19 11.43 3.06 -10.68
CA ILE A 19 11.30 4.40 -10.08
C ILE A 19 9.82 4.81 -10.00
N ILE A 20 9.03 4.59 -11.06
CA ILE A 20 7.59 4.90 -11.06
C ILE A 20 6.86 4.10 -9.99
N ILE A 21 7.12 2.79 -9.88
CA ILE A 21 6.49 1.92 -8.87
C ILE A 21 6.88 2.38 -7.46
N LEU A 22 8.16 2.64 -7.23
CA LEU A 22 8.65 3.13 -5.93
C LEU A 22 8.02 4.47 -5.58
N PHE A 23 7.96 5.40 -6.54
CA PHE A 23 7.32 6.70 -6.38
C PHE A 23 5.84 6.57 -6.01
N LEU A 24 5.07 5.76 -6.76
CA LEU A 24 3.66 5.50 -6.47
C LEU A 24 3.47 4.85 -5.09
N SER A 25 4.33 3.90 -4.72
CA SER A 25 4.28 3.22 -3.43
C SER A 25 4.52 4.20 -2.27
N VAL A 26 5.57 5.02 -2.35
CA VAL A 26 5.91 6.02 -1.32
C VAL A 26 4.76 7.02 -1.15
N PHE A 27 4.22 7.54 -2.25
CA PHE A 27 3.10 8.50 -2.18
C PHE A 27 1.80 7.87 -1.68
N SER A 28 1.52 6.62 -2.07
CA SER A 28 0.39 5.85 -1.56
C SER A 28 0.48 5.71 -0.03
N VAL A 29 1.61 5.22 0.47
CA VAL A 29 1.85 5.07 1.91
C VAL A 29 1.78 6.43 2.62
N PHE A 30 2.35 7.48 2.05
CA PHE A 30 2.29 8.82 2.63
C PHE A 30 0.85 9.35 2.80
N TYR A 31 0.02 9.27 1.76
CA TYR A 31 -1.37 9.74 1.86
C TYR A 31 -2.24 8.82 2.73
N LEU A 32 -2.02 7.51 2.67
CA LEU A 32 -2.73 6.54 3.49
C LEU A 32 -2.43 6.73 4.98
N THR A 33 -1.15 6.91 5.34
CA THR A 33 -0.75 7.16 6.73
C THR A 33 -1.27 8.50 7.25
N LYS A 34 -1.30 9.54 6.41
CA LYS A 34 -1.88 10.85 6.78
C LYS A 34 -3.38 10.74 7.06
N LEU A 35 -4.11 9.96 6.26
CA LEU A 35 -5.52 9.69 6.50
C LEU A 35 -5.73 8.82 7.75
N SER A 36 -4.95 7.74 7.89
CA SER A 36 -5.03 6.82 9.02
C SER A 36 -4.77 7.52 10.36
N LYS A 37 -3.78 8.42 10.44
CA LYS A 37 -3.51 9.19 11.67
C LYS A 37 -4.69 10.08 12.07
N LYS A 38 -5.34 10.74 11.10
CA LYS A 38 -6.56 11.52 11.38
C LYS A 38 -7.68 10.63 11.94
N THR A 39 -7.94 9.49 11.30
CA THR A 39 -9.01 8.58 11.74
C THR A 39 -8.71 7.92 13.09
N ALA A 40 -7.45 7.56 13.36
CA ALA A 40 -7.05 6.92 14.61
C ALA A 40 -7.22 7.85 15.82
N ALA A 41 -6.88 9.14 15.68
CA ALA A 41 -7.10 10.12 16.75
C ALA A 41 -8.60 10.28 17.08
N ILE A 42 -9.44 10.36 16.05
CA ILE A 42 -10.91 10.45 16.20
C ILE A 42 -11.48 9.23 16.91
N LEU A 43 -11.11 8.03 16.45
CA LEU A 43 -11.75 6.81 16.91
C LEU A 43 -11.21 6.34 18.26
N LYS A 44 -9.97 6.67 18.61
CA LYS A 44 -9.38 6.18 19.85
C LYS A 44 -9.71 7.12 21.00
N GLU A 45 -9.39 8.40 20.85
CA GLU A 45 -9.37 9.33 21.99
C GLU A 45 -10.79 9.81 22.32
N ASN A 46 -11.53 10.37 21.35
CA ASN A 46 -12.90 10.86 21.59
C ASN A 46 -13.89 9.74 21.93
N HIS A 47 -13.74 8.55 21.32
CA HIS A 47 -14.60 7.41 21.64
C HIS A 47 -14.41 6.94 23.08
N TYR A 48 -13.17 6.99 23.61
CA TYR A 48 -12.93 6.64 25.00
C TYR A 48 -13.65 7.60 25.94
N SER A 49 -13.65 8.91 25.69
CA SER A 49 -14.39 9.86 26.52
C SER A 49 -15.90 9.57 26.54
N VAL A 50 -16.49 9.17 25.40
CA VAL A 50 -17.90 8.71 25.34
C VAL A 50 -18.12 7.48 26.22
N VAL A 51 -17.23 6.49 26.15
CA VAL A 51 -17.31 5.28 26.98
C VAL A 51 -17.16 5.61 28.46
N TYR A 52 -16.20 6.46 28.84
CA TYR A 52 -15.99 6.85 30.22
C TYR A 52 -17.18 7.62 30.79
N ALA A 53 -17.76 8.55 30.02
CA ALA A 53 -18.98 9.25 30.38
C ALA A 53 -20.16 8.28 30.63
N ARG A 54 -20.34 7.31 29.74
CA ARG A 54 -21.38 6.28 29.86
C ARG A 54 -21.17 5.39 31.08
N ASP A 55 -19.97 4.90 31.29
CA ASP A 55 -19.64 4.01 32.41
C ASP A 55 -19.84 4.75 33.75
N MET A 56 -19.43 6.02 33.83
CA MET A 56 -19.72 6.90 34.99
C MET A 56 -21.23 7.07 35.21
N ALA A 57 -22.01 7.33 34.15
CA ALA A 57 -23.46 7.51 34.24
C ALA A 57 -24.18 6.23 34.70
N GLU A 58 -23.70 5.06 34.27
CA GLU A 58 -24.19 3.76 34.72
C GLU A 58 -23.96 3.57 36.22
N GLN A 59 -22.71 3.76 36.69
CA GLN A 59 -22.40 3.62 38.13
C GLN A 59 -23.20 4.62 38.98
N LEU A 60 -23.31 5.87 38.52
CA LEU A 60 -24.12 6.90 39.17
C LEU A 60 -25.59 6.48 39.31
N THR A 61 -26.16 5.89 38.26
CA THR A 61 -27.55 5.40 38.25
C THR A 61 -27.73 4.24 39.23
N ILE A 62 -26.79 3.28 39.26
CA ILE A 62 -26.82 2.15 40.20
C ILE A 62 -26.74 2.64 41.65
N ILE A 63 -25.82 3.56 41.95
CA ILE A 63 -25.70 4.16 43.30
C ILE A 63 -27.01 4.85 43.69
N ASN A 64 -27.57 5.68 42.81
CA ASN A 64 -28.80 6.41 43.10
C ASN A 64 -29.97 5.44 43.36
N GLN A 65 -30.13 4.41 42.54
CA GLN A 65 -31.17 3.39 42.72
C GLN A 65 -31.01 2.65 44.06
N LYS A 66 -29.80 2.19 44.39
CA LYS A 66 -29.52 1.51 45.66
C LYS A 66 -29.85 2.39 46.86
N ILE A 67 -29.44 3.67 46.84
CA ILE A 67 -29.66 4.61 47.93
C ILE A 67 -31.13 5.02 48.07
N VAL A 68 -31.84 5.25 46.97
CA VAL A 68 -33.27 5.54 46.99
C VAL A 68 -34.06 4.35 47.55
N ASN A 69 -33.77 3.13 47.08
CA ASN A 69 -34.42 1.93 47.58
C ASN A 69 -34.16 1.71 49.08
N TYR A 70 -32.93 1.93 49.53
CA TYR A 70 -32.57 1.86 50.94
C TYR A 70 -33.35 2.87 51.79
N SER A 71 -33.44 4.13 51.33
CA SER A 71 -34.20 5.20 51.99
C SER A 71 -35.69 4.89 52.11
N LEU A 72 -36.29 4.26 51.08
CA LEU A 72 -37.72 3.96 51.03
C LEU A 72 -38.12 2.70 51.82
N LEU A 73 -37.33 1.63 51.73
CA LEU A 73 -37.69 0.33 52.31
C LEU A 73 -37.27 0.18 53.77
N ASN A 74 -36.31 0.99 54.24
CA ASN A 74 -35.77 0.93 55.60
C ASN A 74 -35.31 -0.49 56.01
N THR A 75 -34.97 -1.34 55.03
CA THR A 75 -34.57 -2.74 55.23
C THR A 75 -33.04 -2.89 55.19
N ILE A 76 -32.48 -2.99 56.39
CA ILE A 76 -31.26 -3.72 56.83
C ILE A 76 -29.86 -3.17 56.43
N ASP A 77 -29.01 -3.22 57.46
CA ASP A 77 -27.53 -3.21 57.56
C ASP A 77 -26.73 -3.03 56.26
N THR A 78 -26.20 -1.81 56.08
CA THR A 78 -25.17 -1.42 55.10
C THR A 78 -25.56 -1.51 53.62
N VAL A 79 -25.72 -0.34 52.99
CA VAL A 79 -25.77 -0.22 51.52
C VAL A 79 -24.36 -0.43 50.97
N ASP A 80 -24.11 -1.54 50.27
CA ASP A 80 -22.85 -1.77 49.55
C ASP A 80 -22.87 -1.06 48.19
N ILE A 81 -22.16 0.07 48.13
CA ILE A 81 -21.96 0.92 46.93
C ILE A 81 -20.48 1.30 46.72
N ASP A 82 -19.57 0.74 47.52
CA ASP A 82 -18.16 1.12 47.47
C ASP A 82 -17.53 0.72 46.14
N ASN A 83 -17.93 -0.44 45.61
CA ASN A 83 -17.46 -0.89 44.30
C ASN A 83 -17.88 0.05 43.17
N GLU A 84 -19.13 0.54 43.16
CA GLU A 84 -19.63 1.47 42.16
C GLU A 84 -18.89 2.82 42.24
N PHE A 85 -18.58 3.32 43.44
CA PHE A 85 -17.74 4.51 43.60
C PHE A 85 -16.32 4.30 43.06
N VAL A 86 -15.72 3.11 43.29
CA VAL A 86 -14.41 2.77 42.76
C VAL A 86 -14.43 2.72 41.22
N LEU A 87 -15.46 2.10 40.64
CA LEU A 87 -15.62 2.01 39.19
C LEU A 87 -15.86 3.39 38.56
N PHE A 88 -16.69 4.24 39.17
CA PHE A 88 -16.87 5.63 38.73
C PHE A 88 -15.53 6.38 38.73
N ASN A 89 -14.80 6.32 39.85
CA ASN A 89 -13.54 7.04 39.99
C ASN A 89 -12.45 6.53 39.02
N LYS A 90 -12.47 5.24 38.69
CA LYS A 90 -11.61 4.67 37.66
C LYS A 90 -11.88 5.31 36.29
N SER A 91 -13.15 5.39 35.87
CA SER A 91 -13.52 6.02 34.60
C SER A 91 -13.23 7.52 34.59
N LEU A 92 -13.47 8.22 35.71
CA LEU A 92 -13.11 9.64 35.86
C LEU A 92 -11.60 9.87 35.73
N LEU A 93 -10.77 9.00 36.31
CA LEU A 93 -9.31 9.12 36.20
C LEU A 93 -8.84 8.86 34.77
N LEU A 94 -9.44 7.90 34.07
CA LEU A 94 -9.14 7.65 32.65
C LEU A 94 -9.50 8.85 31.79
N GLU A 95 -10.67 9.46 32.05
CA GLU A 95 -11.13 10.68 31.39
C GLU A 95 -10.17 11.87 31.62
N LYS A 96 -9.74 12.09 32.87
CA LYS A 96 -8.76 13.14 33.20
C LYS A 96 -7.42 13.00 32.46
N ASN A 97 -7.07 11.79 32.02
CA ASN A 97 -5.87 11.51 31.23
C ASN A 97 -6.13 11.50 29.71
N ASN A 98 -7.37 11.75 29.28
CA ASN A 98 -7.83 11.67 27.90
C ASN A 98 -8.66 12.92 27.54
N ILE A 99 -8.13 14.11 27.80
CA ILE A 99 -8.75 15.37 27.37
C ILE A 99 -8.44 15.58 25.88
N THR A 100 -9.48 15.65 25.06
CA THR A 100 -9.43 15.65 23.59
C THR A 100 -10.02 16.89 22.95
N GLU A 101 -11.01 17.51 23.59
CA GLU A 101 -11.76 18.64 23.08
C GLU A 101 -11.53 19.93 23.89
N ILE A 102 -11.72 21.06 23.22
CA ILE A 102 -11.62 22.38 23.84
C ILE A 102 -12.76 22.53 24.86
N GLY A 103 -12.43 22.81 26.11
CA GLY A 103 -13.39 22.98 27.21
C GLY A 103 -13.76 21.67 27.94
N GLU A 104 -13.26 20.53 27.48
CA GLU A 104 -13.46 19.23 28.14
C GLU A 104 -12.81 19.19 29.53
N ASP A 105 -11.62 19.78 29.67
CA ASP A 105 -10.90 19.92 30.94
C ASP A 105 -11.73 20.60 32.04
N THR A 106 -12.44 21.67 31.66
CA THR A 106 -13.28 22.46 32.55
C THR A 106 -14.50 21.64 32.97
N LEU A 107 -15.17 21.00 32.01
CA LEU A 107 -16.32 20.14 32.28
C LEU A 107 -15.96 18.93 33.17
N VAL A 108 -14.81 18.29 32.93
CA VAL A 108 -14.32 17.17 33.74
C VAL A 108 -14.01 17.61 35.17
N SER A 109 -13.47 18.82 35.35
CA SER A 109 -13.23 19.40 36.68
C SER A 109 -14.55 19.66 37.42
N GLU A 110 -15.58 20.13 36.71
CA GLU A 110 -16.93 20.30 37.28
C GLU A 110 -17.59 18.96 37.64
N ILE A 111 -17.41 17.92 36.81
CA ILE A 111 -17.88 16.56 37.08
C ILE A 111 -17.23 16.01 38.35
N GLU A 112 -15.93 16.19 38.53
CA GLU A 112 -15.20 15.77 39.73
C GLU A 112 -15.78 16.44 41.00
N LEU A 113 -16.00 17.75 40.95
CA LEU A 113 -16.62 18.50 42.05
C LEU A 113 -18.05 18.02 42.34
N SER A 114 -18.88 17.88 41.31
CA SER A 114 -20.26 17.38 41.41
C SER A 114 -20.30 15.98 42.00
N PHE A 115 -19.37 15.10 41.62
CA PHE A 115 -19.25 13.75 42.15
C PHE A 115 -18.87 13.73 43.62
N MET A 116 -17.92 14.57 44.05
CA MET A 116 -17.59 14.73 45.48
C MET A 116 -18.81 15.20 46.30
N ASN A 117 -19.56 16.17 45.77
CA ASN A 117 -20.78 16.68 46.42
C ASN A 117 -21.89 15.62 46.47
N TYR A 118 -22.03 14.84 45.40
CA TYR A 118 -22.97 13.71 45.35
C TYR A 118 -22.61 12.64 46.39
N ARG A 119 -21.34 12.24 46.46
CA ARG A 119 -20.84 11.28 47.46
C ARG A 119 -21.10 11.75 48.90
N ASN A 120 -20.89 13.04 49.16
CA ASN A 120 -21.22 13.63 50.47
C ASN A 120 -22.72 13.54 50.77
N SER A 121 -23.57 13.82 49.78
CA SER A 121 -25.03 13.71 49.91
C SER A 121 -25.48 12.27 50.18
N VAL A 122 -24.86 11.29 49.50
CA VAL A 122 -25.06 9.86 49.77
C VAL A 122 -24.74 9.53 51.23
N SER A 123 -23.61 10.01 51.76
CA SER A 123 -23.25 9.79 53.17
C SER A 123 -24.27 10.37 54.15
N GLN A 124 -24.86 11.53 53.85
CA GLN A 124 -25.92 12.11 54.69
C GLN A 124 -27.20 11.26 54.67
N VAL A 125 -27.62 10.78 53.50
CA VAL A 125 -28.79 9.89 53.38
C VAL A 125 -28.55 8.57 54.12
N VAL A 126 -27.35 7.98 54.04
CA VAL A 126 -27.03 6.75 54.79
C VAL A 126 -27.11 6.96 56.31
N LYS A 127 -26.74 8.14 56.83
CA LYS A 127 -26.84 8.47 58.26
C LYS A 127 -28.27 8.74 58.72
N SER A 128 -29.08 9.36 57.86
CA SER A 128 -30.47 9.75 58.15
C SER A 128 -31.39 9.38 56.96
N PRO A 129 -31.75 8.09 56.79
CA PRO A 129 -32.37 7.59 55.56
C PRO A 129 -33.79 8.11 55.31
N THR A 130 -34.50 8.50 56.36
CA THR A 130 -35.90 8.97 56.29
C THR A 130 -36.01 10.49 56.17
N GLU A 131 -34.89 11.22 56.11
CA GLU A 131 -34.90 12.68 56.05
C GLU A 131 -35.12 13.19 54.60
N ALA A 132 -36.33 13.71 54.33
CA ALA A 132 -36.74 14.12 52.99
C ALA A 132 -35.86 15.23 52.37
N SER A 133 -35.29 16.13 53.18
CA SER A 133 -34.34 17.17 52.74
C SER A 133 -33.07 16.56 52.14
N ASN A 134 -32.49 15.55 52.80
CA ASN A 134 -31.29 14.86 52.33
C ASN A 134 -31.55 14.12 51.01
N LEU A 135 -32.72 13.47 50.89
CA LEU A 135 -33.11 12.80 49.65
C LEU A 135 -33.29 13.80 48.49
N LEU A 136 -33.87 14.98 48.74
CA LEU A 136 -34.01 16.02 47.74
C LEU A 136 -32.65 16.57 47.28
N VAL A 137 -31.72 16.81 48.21
CA VAL A 137 -30.36 17.25 47.88
C VAL A 137 -29.64 16.19 47.06
N LEU A 138 -29.75 14.91 47.44
CA LEU A 138 -29.21 13.79 46.70
C LEU A 138 -29.73 13.75 45.26
N GLN A 139 -31.06 13.83 45.06
CA GLN A 139 -31.65 13.77 43.72
C GLN A 139 -31.22 14.95 42.84
N LYS A 140 -31.14 16.16 43.40
CA LYS A 140 -30.60 17.31 42.65
C LYS A 140 -29.13 17.11 42.26
N GLY A 141 -28.31 16.57 43.17
CA GLY A 141 -26.92 16.25 42.90
C GLY A 141 -26.78 15.17 41.81
N PHE A 142 -27.63 14.14 41.85
CA PHE A 142 -27.72 13.10 40.83
C PHE A 142 -28.08 13.70 39.46
N GLU A 143 -29.15 14.47 39.38
CA GLU A 143 -29.61 15.09 38.12
C GLU A 143 -28.53 15.99 37.53
N ASN A 144 -27.90 16.85 38.34
CA ASN A 144 -26.85 17.74 37.89
C ASN A 144 -25.64 16.97 37.32
N LEU A 145 -25.13 15.99 38.07
CA LEU A 145 -23.99 15.19 37.65
C LEU A 145 -24.33 14.36 36.40
N TYR A 146 -25.52 13.78 36.33
CA TYR A 146 -25.98 13.02 35.17
C TYR A 146 -26.03 13.90 33.91
N GLN A 147 -26.54 15.14 34.01
CA GLN A 147 -26.56 16.08 32.89
C GLN A 147 -25.14 16.45 32.44
N GLN A 148 -24.19 16.65 33.35
CA GLN A 148 -22.79 16.91 33.01
C GLN A 148 -22.15 15.72 32.26
N LEU A 149 -22.42 14.48 32.70
CA LEU A 149 -21.94 13.28 32.01
C LEU A 149 -22.54 13.13 30.61
N MET A 150 -23.83 13.43 30.44
CA MET A 150 -24.47 13.46 29.13
C MET A 150 -23.89 14.55 28.22
N LEU A 151 -23.56 15.72 28.78
CA LEU A 151 -22.91 16.79 28.05
C LEU A 151 -21.50 16.39 27.58
N LEU A 152 -20.73 15.72 28.44
CA LEU A 152 -19.41 15.18 28.10
C LEU A 152 -19.47 14.18 26.94
N SER A 153 -20.43 13.24 27.00
CA SER A 153 -20.69 12.28 25.94
C SER A 153 -21.07 12.99 24.63
N LEU A 154 -22.03 13.91 24.68
CA LEU A 154 -22.55 14.61 23.51
C LEU A 154 -21.48 15.47 22.82
N MET A 155 -20.64 16.15 23.61
CA MET A 155 -19.52 16.95 23.09
C MET A 155 -18.56 16.09 22.28
N ASN A 156 -18.18 14.92 22.82
CA ASN A 156 -17.29 14.00 22.14
C ASN A 156 -17.93 13.30 20.94
N GLU A 157 -19.21 12.93 21.00
CA GLU A 157 -19.95 12.40 19.85
C GLU A 157 -20.00 13.39 18.69
N LYS A 158 -20.28 14.67 18.97
CA LYS A 158 -20.25 15.73 17.94
C LYS A 158 -18.87 15.94 17.36
N ALA A 159 -17.83 15.86 18.18
CA ALA A 159 -16.44 15.92 17.71
C ALA A 159 -16.11 14.74 16.78
N ILE A 160 -16.56 13.52 17.12
CA ILE A 160 -16.43 12.34 16.26
C ILE A 160 -17.13 12.56 14.92
N GLU A 161 -18.37 13.05 14.92
CA GLU A 161 -19.13 13.32 13.70
C GLU A 161 -18.41 14.34 12.80
N ALA A 162 -18.07 15.51 13.35
CA ALA A 162 -17.43 16.59 12.62
C ALA A 162 -16.05 16.19 12.05
N LYS A 163 -15.22 15.54 12.86
CA LYS A 163 -13.89 15.09 12.41
C LYS A 163 -13.99 13.92 11.42
N THR A 164 -14.99 13.05 11.56
CA THR A 164 -15.25 11.96 10.59
C THR A 164 -15.60 12.51 9.23
N ASP A 165 -16.43 13.56 9.17
CA ASP A 165 -16.77 14.21 7.91
C ASP A 165 -15.57 14.95 7.30
N ASP A 166 -14.72 15.62 8.09
CA ASP A 166 -13.44 16.16 7.59
C ASP A 166 -12.52 15.05 7.05
N ALA A 167 -12.48 13.88 7.71
CA ALA A 167 -11.70 12.73 7.25
C ALA A 167 -12.22 12.21 5.90
N LYS A 168 -13.55 12.13 5.69
CA LYS A 168 -14.14 11.75 4.40
C LYS A 168 -13.79 12.75 3.30
N VAL A 169 -13.89 14.05 3.57
CA VAL A 169 -13.51 15.11 2.61
C VAL A 169 -12.02 15.03 2.28
N SER A 170 -11.17 14.83 3.29
CA SER A 170 -9.74 14.62 3.13
C SER A 170 -9.42 13.38 2.27
N ALA A 171 -10.10 12.26 2.52
CA ALA A 171 -9.95 11.03 1.75
C ALA A 171 -10.29 11.23 0.27
N LYS A 172 -11.40 11.92 -0.02
CA LYS A 172 -11.78 12.25 -1.41
C LYS A 172 -10.72 13.12 -2.09
N LYS A 173 -10.21 14.12 -1.40
CA LYS A 173 -9.14 15.01 -1.91
C LYS A 173 -7.85 14.25 -2.18
N TYR A 174 -7.44 13.33 -1.30
CA TYR A 174 -6.26 12.50 -1.49
C TYR A 174 -6.44 11.49 -2.62
N SER A 175 -7.62 10.88 -2.73
CA SER A 175 -7.96 9.99 -3.85
C SER A 175 -7.85 10.70 -5.19
N ILE A 176 -8.46 11.89 -5.34
CA ILE A 176 -8.37 12.69 -6.58
C ILE A 176 -6.90 13.02 -6.93
N ARG A 177 -6.10 13.45 -5.95
CA ARG A 177 -4.67 13.74 -6.18
C ARG A 177 -3.89 12.50 -6.60
N MET A 178 -4.16 11.36 -5.97
CA MET A 178 -3.51 10.10 -6.32
C MET A 178 -3.92 9.62 -7.72
N SER A 179 -5.18 9.82 -8.12
CA SER A 179 -5.65 9.54 -9.48
C SER A 179 -4.91 10.38 -10.52
N PHE A 180 -4.70 11.68 -10.27
CA PHE A 180 -3.92 12.53 -11.20
C PHE A 180 -2.46 12.07 -11.30
N ILE A 181 -1.82 11.74 -10.17
CA ILE A 181 -0.44 11.22 -10.15
C ILE A 181 -0.36 9.88 -10.89
N GLY A 182 -1.28 8.97 -10.61
CA GLY A 182 -1.35 7.66 -11.24
C GLY A 182 -1.59 7.75 -12.75
N ALA A 183 -2.52 8.60 -13.19
CA ALA A 183 -2.79 8.85 -14.61
C ALA A 183 -1.56 9.44 -15.32
N PHE A 184 -0.86 10.38 -14.68
CA PHE A 184 0.37 10.94 -15.24
C PHE A 184 1.49 9.90 -15.37
N CYS A 185 1.72 9.09 -14.32
CA CYS A 185 2.67 7.98 -14.36
C CYS A 185 2.29 6.94 -15.43
N PHE A 186 1.00 6.64 -15.58
CA PHE A 186 0.49 5.74 -16.61
C PHE A 186 0.78 6.27 -18.01
N LEU A 187 0.55 7.56 -18.28
CA LEU A 187 0.85 8.16 -19.58
C LEU A 187 2.35 8.08 -19.91
N ILE A 188 3.23 8.33 -18.94
CA ILE A 188 4.69 8.17 -19.12
C ILE A 188 5.03 6.71 -19.44
N ALA A 189 4.54 5.78 -18.62
CA ALA A 189 4.73 4.35 -18.83
C ALA A 189 4.22 3.88 -20.20
N TYR A 190 3.06 4.38 -20.61
CA TYR A 190 2.41 4.06 -21.89
C TYR A 190 3.23 4.58 -23.08
N ALA A 191 3.62 5.86 -23.05
CA ALA A 191 4.47 6.45 -24.08
C ALA A 191 5.82 5.73 -24.20
N PHE A 192 6.43 5.41 -23.05
CA PHE A 192 7.68 4.66 -23.01
C PHE A 192 7.52 3.24 -23.58
N THR A 193 6.43 2.54 -23.25
CA THR A 193 6.15 1.20 -23.78
C THR A 193 6.03 1.22 -25.30
N PHE A 194 5.30 2.18 -25.87
CA PHE A 194 5.17 2.29 -27.33
C PHE A 194 6.51 2.60 -27.99
N SER A 195 7.30 3.50 -27.41
CA SER A 195 8.65 3.81 -27.89
C SER A 195 9.58 2.59 -27.85
N LEU A 196 9.55 1.81 -26.76
CA LEU A 196 10.35 0.61 -26.60
C LEU A 196 9.95 -0.47 -27.62
N THR A 197 8.65 -0.70 -27.80
CA THR A 197 8.13 -1.68 -28.77
C THR A 197 8.51 -1.30 -30.20
N SER A 198 8.38 -0.02 -30.58
CA SER A 198 8.80 0.44 -31.92
C SER A 198 10.29 0.20 -32.13
N TYR A 199 11.12 0.59 -31.15
CA TYR A 199 12.57 0.43 -31.22
C TYR A 199 13.00 -1.03 -31.43
N PHE A 200 12.36 -1.97 -30.75
CA PHE A 200 12.68 -3.39 -30.92
C PHE A 200 12.06 -4.00 -32.17
N ASN A 201 10.81 -3.67 -32.50
CA ASN A 201 10.12 -4.22 -33.67
C ASN A 201 10.87 -3.91 -34.96
N ASP A 202 11.32 -2.66 -35.15
CA ASP A 202 12.04 -2.28 -36.37
C ASP A 202 13.35 -3.08 -36.51
N ARG A 203 14.08 -3.24 -35.40
CA ARG A 203 15.37 -3.96 -35.39
C ARG A 203 15.20 -5.46 -35.59
N PHE A 204 14.19 -6.07 -34.96
CA PHE A 204 13.86 -7.48 -35.16
C PHE A 204 13.33 -7.74 -36.57
N PHE A 205 12.54 -6.82 -37.13
CA PHE A 205 12.03 -6.94 -38.48
C PHE A 205 13.15 -6.85 -39.52
N ASN A 206 14.11 -5.93 -39.34
CA ASN A 206 15.30 -5.83 -40.17
C ASN A 206 16.18 -7.09 -40.08
N LEU A 207 16.35 -7.63 -38.86
CA LEU A 207 17.05 -8.90 -38.66
C LEU A 207 16.35 -10.06 -39.37
N TYR A 208 15.04 -10.19 -39.18
CA TYR A 208 14.22 -11.23 -39.80
C TYR A 208 14.30 -11.17 -41.33
N THR A 209 14.15 -9.98 -41.90
CA THR A 209 14.13 -9.77 -43.35
C THR A 209 15.50 -10.07 -43.95
N GLY A 210 16.59 -9.56 -43.35
CA GLY A 210 17.93 -9.82 -43.86
C GLY A 210 18.35 -11.30 -43.75
N ILE A 211 17.94 -12.01 -42.69
CA ILE A 211 18.14 -13.47 -42.60
C ILE A 211 17.38 -14.18 -43.72
N LYS A 212 16.14 -13.77 -43.98
CA LYS A 212 15.29 -14.36 -45.02
C LYS A 212 15.87 -14.18 -46.43
N GLU A 213 16.40 -13.00 -46.75
CA GLU A 213 16.99 -12.71 -48.06
C GLU A 213 18.26 -13.53 -48.33
N VAL A 214 19.17 -13.61 -47.35
CA VAL A 214 20.37 -14.45 -47.49
C VAL A 214 19.99 -15.94 -47.59
N ALA A 215 18.98 -16.40 -46.83
CA ALA A 215 18.47 -17.77 -46.94
C ALA A 215 17.80 -18.07 -48.30
N ALA A 216 17.28 -17.05 -48.99
CA ALA A 216 16.72 -17.17 -50.34
C ALA A 216 17.78 -17.14 -51.46
N GLY A 217 19.08 -17.14 -51.11
CA GLY A 217 20.20 -17.11 -52.05
C GLY A 217 20.64 -15.70 -52.45
N ASN A 218 20.10 -14.66 -51.81
CA ASN A 218 20.43 -13.27 -52.11
C ASN A 218 21.62 -12.79 -51.25
N SER A 219 22.78 -13.45 -51.39
CA SER A 219 23.96 -13.28 -50.52
C SER A 219 24.64 -11.91 -50.61
N ARG A 220 24.19 -11.03 -51.51
CA ARG A 220 24.67 -9.64 -51.62
C ARG A 220 23.97 -8.69 -50.66
N GLU A 221 22.85 -9.11 -50.07
CA GLU A 221 22.10 -8.28 -49.14
C GLU A 221 22.83 -8.23 -47.79
N LYS A 222 23.07 -7.01 -47.30
CA LYS A 222 23.74 -6.77 -46.02
C LYS A 222 22.71 -6.33 -44.99
N LEU A 223 22.78 -6.96 -43.84
CA LEU A 223 21.99 -6.67 -42.65
C LEU A 223 22.59 -5.45 -41.94
N TYR A 224 21.91 -4.31 -41.99
CA TYR A 224 22.33 -3.11 -41.28
C TYR A 224 21.43 -2.90 -40.06
N ILE A 225 21.97 -3.19 -38.88
CA ILE A 225 21.34 -2.82 -37.62
C ILE A 225 22.17 -1.72 -36.99
N ASP A 226 21.57 -0.53 -36.86
CA ASP A 226 22.17 0.58 -36.14
C ASP A 226 22.32 0.26 -34.64
N GLY A 227 23.41 0.74 -34.04
CA GLY A 227 23.69 0.61 -32.62
C GLY A 227 25.10 0.09 -32.32
N ALA A 228 25.37 -0.11 -31.04
CA ALA A 228 26.60 -0.70 -30.52
C ALA A 228 26.31 -1.81 -29.48
N ASP A 229 25.16 -2.46 -29.65
CA ASP A 229 24.68 -3.55 -28.80
C ASP A 229 24.77 -4.90 -29.54
N GLU A 230 24.31 -5.96 -28.87
CA GLU A 230 24.46 -7.33 -29.35
C GLU A 230 23.76 -7.56 -30.70
N LEU A 231 22.65 -6.85 -31.00
CA LEU A 231 21.98 -6.98 -32.29
C LEU A 231 22.79 -6.36 -33.43
N ALA A 232 23.48 -5.23 -33.17
CA ALA A 232 24.40 -4.64 -34.14
C ALA A 232 25.62 -5.55 -34.38
N GLU A 233 26.18 -6.16 -33.33
CA GLU A 233 27.29 -7.11 -33.46
C GLU A 233 26.89 -8.37 -34.24
N ILE A 234 25.68 -8.90 -34.00
CA ILE A 234 25.11 -10.02 -34.77
C ILE A 234 25.01 -9.65 -36.25
N SER A 235 24.58 -8.42 -36.58
CA SER A 235 24.48 -7.98 -37.99
C SER A 235 25.83 -7.99 -38.71
N LEU A 236 26.90 -7.57 -38.03
CA LEU A 236 28.27 -7.58 -38.56
C LEU A 236 28.76 -9.01 -38.82
N ILE A 237 28.58 -9.91 -37.85
CA ILE A 237 28.99 -11.32 -37.99
C ILE A 237 28.20 -11.98 -39.13
N PHE A 238 26.90 -11.71 -39.21
CA PHE A 238 26.03 -12.22 -40.26
C PHE A 238 26.48 -11.76 -41.65
N ASN A 239 26.79 -10.47 -41.81
CA ASN A 239 27.29 -9.92 -43.08
C ASN A 239 28.61 -10.56 -43.52
N GLN A 240 29.52 -10.81 -42.59
CA GLN A 240 30.78 -11.50 -42.88
C GLN A 240 30.57 -12.95 -43.34
N MET A 241 29.54 -13.63 -42.81
CA MET A 241 29.18 -14.99 -43.26
C MET A 241 28.55 -14.96 -44.66
N ALA A 242 27.63 -14.03 -44.91
CA ALA A 242 26.99 -13.86 -46.22
C ALA A 242 28.03 -13.54 -47.33
N GLU A 243 29.01 -12.69 -47.02
CA GLU A 243 30.12 -12.36 -47.94
C GLU A 243 30.98 -13.58 -48.27
N LYS A 244 31.35 -14.39 -47.27
CA LYS A 244 32.09 -15.64 -47.50
C LYS A 244 31.31 -16.65 -48.34
N LEU A 245 30.00 -16.79 -48.11
CA LEU A 245 29.12 -17.64 -48.93
C LEU A 245 29.07 -17.13 -50.38
N HIS A 246 28.97 -15.81 -50.58
CA HIS A 246 28.98 -15.22 -51.93
C HIS A 246 30.28 -15.52 -52.68
N ASP A 247 31.43 -15.30 -52.04
CA ASP A 247 32.75 -15.56 -52.63
C ASP A 247 32.93 -17.04 -52.97
N GLN A 248 32.41 -17.95 -52.14
CA GLN A 248 32.44 -19.39 -52.42
C GLN A 248 31.59 -19.75 -53.63
N MET A 249 30.37 -19.21 -53.75
CA MET A 249 29.51 -19.44 -54.93
C MET A 249 30.11 -18.86 -56.22
N GLN A 250 30.82 -17.73 -56.15
CA GLN A 250 31.37 -17.06 -57.33
C GLN A 250 32.64 -17.74 -57.87
N ASN A 251 33.41 -18.43 -57.02
CA ASN A 251 34.63 -19.14 -57.38
C ASN A 251 34.40 -20.58 -57.86
N ILE A 252 33.15 -20.98 -58.12
CA ILE A 252 32.82 -22.30 -58.66
C ILE A 252 33.11 -22.33 -60.18
N PRO A 253 33.96 -23.26 -60.67
CA PRO A 253 34.32 -23.36 -62.08
C PRO A 253 33.09 -23.61 -62.99
N PRO A 254 33.04 -23.03 -64.20
CA PRO A 254 31.90 -23.18 -65.11
C PRO A 254 31.63 -24.65 -65.51
N SER A 255 32.62 -25.53 -65.42
CA SER A 255 32.51 -26.97 -65.71
C SER A 255 31.78 -27.79 -64.63
N LEU A 256 31.39 -27.19 -63.50
CA LEU A 256 30.67 -27.87 -62.41
C LEU A 256 29.26 -27.31 -62.20
N LYS A 257 28.82 -26.28 -62.93
CA LYS A 257 27.55 -25.59 -62.69
C LYS A 257 26.32 -26.51 -62.73
N GLU A 258 26.24 -27.45 -63.67
CA GLU A 258 25.09 -28.38 -63.80
C GLU A 258 25.09 -29.52 -62.75
N THR A 259 26.25 -29.90 -62.22
CA THR A 259 26.36 -30.93 -61.16
C THR A 259 26.30 -30.31 -59.76
N SER A 260 26.67 -29.03 -59.65
CA SER A 260 26.83 -28.31 -58.39
C SER A 260 25.55 -27.71 -57.83
N GLU A 261 24.46 -27.50 -58.59
CA GLU A 261 23.24 -26.91 -57.99
C GLU A 261 22.69 -27.76 -56.84
N ASN A 262 22.68 -29.08 -56.97
CA ASN A 262 22.24 -29.97 -55.89
C ASN A 262 23.28 -30.12 -54.77
N GLU A 263 24.58 -30.05 -55.07
CA GLU A 263 25.64 -30.11 -54.06
C GLU A 263 25.80 -28.81 -53.30
N ILE A 264 25.62 -27.65 -53.96
CA ILE A 264 25.61 -26.31 -53.37
C ILE A 264 24.36 -26.17 -52.49
N ILE A 265 23.18 -26.58 -52.95
CA ILE A 265 21.97 -26.60 -52.10
C ILE A 265 22.18 -27.53 -50.90
N LEU A 266 22.79 -28.71 -51.08
CA LEU A 266 23.06 -29.64 -49.99
C LEU A 266 24.14 -29.09 -49.03
N GLN A 267 25.13 -28.38 -49.54
CA GLN A 267 26.19 -27.75 -48.76
C GLN A 267 25.68 -26.52 -48.01
N ASP A 268 24.85 -25.69 -48.62
CA ASP A 268 24.17 -24.54 -48.02
C ASP A 268 23.17 -25.02 -46.95
N VAL A 269 22.40 -26.09 -47.21
CA VAL A 269 21.54 -26.72 -46.20
C VAL A 269 22.36 -27.32 -45.06
N ASN A 270 23.55 -27.87 -45.33
CA ASN A 270 24.43 -28.40 -44.30
C ASN A 270 25.15 -27.30 -43.50
N GLU A 271 25.50 -26.18 -44.12
CA GLU A 271 25.99 -24.97 -43.45
C GLU A 271 24.88 -24.36 -42.59
N LEU A 272 23.66 -24.21 -43.11
CA LEU A 272 22.50 -23.77 -42.36
C LEU A 272 22.18 -24.71 -41.19
N ARG A 273 22.31 -26.03 -41.41
CA ARG A 273 22.17 -27.05 -40.36
C ARG A 273 23.29 -26.95 -39.33
N LYS A 274 24.52 -26.67 -39.72
CA LYS A 274 25.64 -26.40 -38.80
C LYS A 274 25.38 -25.15 -37.97
N ILE A 275 24.87 -24.08 -38.59
CA ILE A 275 24.53 -22.83 -37.90
C ILE A 275 23.35 -23.06 -36.93
N LEU A 276 22.30 -23.78 -37.34
CA LEU A 276 21.21 -24.18 -36.45
C LEU A 276 21.69 -25.05 -35.29
N LEU A 277 22.64 -25.95 -35.53
CA LEU A 277 23.27 -26.74 -34.48
C LEU A 277 24.13 -25.88 -33.55
N GLN A 278 24.86 -24.89 -34.07
CA GLN A 278 25.62 -23.95 -33.25
C GLN A 278 24.70 -23.06 -32.41
N LEU A 279 23.60 -22.57 -32.97
CA LEU A 279 22.56 -21.84 -32.26
C LEU A 279 21.93 -22.69 -31.16
N LYS A 280 21.65 -23.97 -31.42
CA LYS A 280 21.14 -24.92 -30.43
C LYS A 280 22.16 -25.22 -29.33
N VAL A 281 23.46 -25.26 -29.65
CA VAL A 281 24.53 -25.38 -28.65
C VAL A 281 24.65 -24.11 -27.79
N ILE A 282 24.47 -22.94 -28.38
CA ILE A 282 24.42 -21.66 -27.66
C ILE A 282 23.19 -21.63 -26.74
N GLU A 283 22.02 -22.08 -27.19
CA GLU A 283 20.81 -22.24 -26.39
C GLU A 283 21.03 -23.19 -25.20
N ILE A 284 21.66 -24.35 -25.41
CA ILE A 284 21.98 -25.30 -24.34
C ILE A 284 22.94 -24.68 -23.32
N ARG A 285 23.97 -23.96 -23.78
CA ARG A 285 24.89 -23.26 -22.87
C ARG A 285 24.21 -22.13 -22.11
N ALA A 286 23.33 -21.38 -22.75
CA ALA A 286 22.53 -20.35 -22.09
C ALA A 286 21.62 -20.97 -21.01
N ASN A 287 20.97 -22.10 -21.30
CA ASN A 287 20.14 -22.83 -20.34
C ASN A 287 20.95 -23.43 -19.17
N GLN A 288 22.17 -23.91 -19.40
CA GLN A 288 23.07 -24.38 -18.33
C GLN A 288 23.56 -23.23 -17.43
N ILE A 289 23.81 -22.06 -18.01
CA ILE A 289 24.17 -20.87 -17.24
C ILE A 289 22.96 -20.40 -16.41
N LEU A 290 21.75 -20.43 -16.97
CA LEU A 290 20.52 -20.11 -16.26
C LEU A 290 20.25 -21.08 -15.09
N SER A 291 20.39 -22.39 -15.28
CA SER A 291 20.20 -23.37 -14.20
C SER A 291 21.29 -23.33 -13.13
N SER A 292 22.52 -22.94 -13.50
CA SER A 292 23.59 -22.67 -12.53
C SER A 292 23.36 -21.41 -11.70
N PHE A 293 22.57 -20.46 -12.23
CA PHE A 293 22.14 -19.27 -11.51
C PHE A 293 21.02 -19.60 -10.52
N ASP A 294 20.01 -20.39 -10.94
CA ASP A 294 18.89 -20.78 -10.07
C ASP A 294 19.36 -21.61 -8.86
N SER A 295 20.37 -22.46 -9.05
CA SER A 295 20.97 -23.29 -7.97
C SER A 295 21.88 -22.53 -7.01
N GLN A 296 22.30 -21.30 -7.34
CA GLN A 296 23.04 -20.41 -6.43
C GLN A 296 22.11 -19.48 -5.63
N THR A 297 20.84 -19.35 -6.02
CA THR A 297 19.82 -18.57 -5.30
C THR A 297 18.98 -19.38 -4.30
N GLU A 298 19.12 -20.71 -4.27
CA GLU A 298 18.49 -21.60 -3.27
C GLU A 298 19.42 -22.02 -2.11
N GLN A 299 20.58 -21.36 -1.96
CA GLN A 299 21.46 -21.45 -0.77
C GLN A 299 21.54 -20.10 -0.07
#